data_AF-A0A816GXW6-F1
#
_entry.id   AF-A0A816GXW6-F1
#
_cell.length_a   1.000
_cell.length_b   1.000
_cell.length_c   1.000
_cell.angle_alpha   90.00
_cell.angle_beta   90.00
_cell.angle_gamma   90.00
#
_symmetry.space_group_name_H-M   'P 1'
#
loop_
_entity.id
_entity.type
_entity.pdbx_description
1 polymer ?
#
loop_
_entity_poly.entity_id
_entity_poly.type
_entity_poly.pdbx_seq_one_letter_code
_entity_poly.pdbx_strand_id
1 'polypeptide(L)'
;MGNLIFVSFFAATDKNQHQLSTFKLIPMPFNHENRRVRLAQLPSMVSISTKKMEIIQWTKEETTACHFELTSSCRETPPIRKNWQESCLFEILTDSKLTNCRVEEETEPIFVQKIGNKRAISTQNQTRCHRVMQKDQTQHIITTNNELTLPSIVLLTTDNSTSLSCDHFFLLRPTSNNNKQ
;
A
#
# COMPACT_ATOMS: atom_id res chain seq x y z
N MET A 1 3.98 -41.35 29.30
CA MET A 1 4.05 -40.68 27.97
C MET A 1 3.17 -39.44 28.05
N GLY A 2 3.62 -38.22 28.33
CA GLY A 2 4.90 -37.60 28.03
C GLY A 2 4.71 -36.65 26.85
N ASN A 3 4.14 -35.47 27.10
CA ASN A 3 4.32 -34.28 26.26
C ASN A 3 4.19 -33.04 27.15
N LEU A 4 5.34 -32.64 27.69
CA LEU A 4 5.55 -31.38 28.37
C LEU A 4 6.03 -30.41 27.30
N ILE A 5 5.19 -29.48 26.86
CA ILE A 5 5.57 -28.46 25.89
C ILE A 5 5.86 -27.18 26.67
N PHE A 6 7.14 -26.92 26.93
CA PHE A 6 7.59 -25.57 27.29
C PHE A 6 7.63 -24.73 26.03
N VAL A 7 6.70 -23.79 25.89
CA VAL A 7 6.87 -22.69 24.94
C VAL A 7 7.34 -21.48 25.71
N SER A 8 8.66 -21.42 25.90
CA SER A 8 9.34 -20.25 26.44
C SER A 8 9.31 -19.14 25.40
N PHE A 9 8.29 -18.28 25.42
CA PHE A 9 8.41 -16.97 24.80
C PHE A 9 8.75 -15.97 25.89
N PHE A 10 10.05 -15.73 26.07
CA PHE A 10 10.50 -14.49 26.67
C PHE A 10 10.25 -13.38 25.65
N ALA A 11 9.05 -12.81 25.64
CA ALA A 11 8.93 -11.41 25.27
C ALA A 11 9.31 -10.61 26.52
N ALA A 12 10.62 -10.38 26.71
CA ALA A 12 11.06 -9.31 27.58
C ALA A 12 10.59 -8.01 26.92
N THR A 13 9.34 -7.62 27.17
CA THR A 13 8.92 -6.24 26.96
C THR A 13 9.57 -5.44 28.07
N ASP A 14 10.80 -5.00 27.79
CA ASP A 14 11.44 -4.02 28.65
C ASP A 14 10.48 -2.82 28.76
N LYS A 15 10.39 -2.26 29.97
CA LYS A 15 9.36 -1.29 30.42
C LYS A 15 9.44 0.09 29.74
N ASN A 16 10.05 0.17 28.58
CA ASN A 16 10.02 1.31 27.69
C ASN A 16 9.24 0.92 26.44
N GLN A 17 7.92 1.17 26.43
CA GLN A 17 7.09 1.04 25.24
C GLN A 17 7.78 1.77 24.06
N HIS A 18 8.47 1.02 23.20
CA HIS A 18 8.92 1.53 21.92
C HIS A 18 7.65 1.80 21.12
N GLN A 19 7.22 3.07 21.09
CA GLN A 19 6.13 3.54 20.23
C GLN A 19 6.64 3.48 18.79
N LEU A 20 6.62 2.27 18.24
CA LEU A 20 6.84 1.97 16.84
C LEU A 20 5.46 1.90 16.19
N SER A 21 5.25 2.69 15.14
CA SER A 21 4.04 2.59 14.31
C SER A 21 4.35 1.70 13.12
N THR A 22 3.52 0.66 12.92
CA THR A 22 3.67 -0.31 11.83
C THR A 22 2.85 0.12 10.61
N PHE A 23 3.47 0.09 9.44
CA PHE A 23 2.90 0.49 8.17
C PHE A 23 3.13 -0.59 7.13
N LYS A 24 2.10 -0.85 6.31
CA LYS A 24 2.24 -1.61 5.07
C LYS A 24 2.70 -0.67 3.97
N LEU A 25 3.80 -1.01 3.30
CA LEU A 25 4.28 -0.24 2.16
C LEU A 25 3.61 -0.73 0.87
N ILE A 26 3.31 0.21 -0.01
CA ILE A 26 2.71 -0.04 -1.31
C ILE A 26 3.58 0.65 -2.36
N PRO A 27 4.37 -0.10 -3.16
CA PRO A 27 5.24 0.46 -4.18
C PRO A 27 4.39 0.90 -5.38
N MET A 28 3.82 2.11 -5.29
CA MET A 28 3.05 2.69 -6.39
C MET A 28 4.01 3.23 -7.46
N PRO A 29 3.81 2.89 -8.76
CA PRO A 29 4.62 3.46 -9.82
C PRO A 29 4.42 4.97 -9.96
N PHE A 30 5.48 5.69 -10.26
CA PHE A 30 5.51 7.15 -10.41
C PHE A 30 6.37 7.59 -11.60
N ASN A 31 6.18 8.82 -12.04
CA ASN A 31 6.97 9.39 -13.11
C ASN A 31 8.30 9.94 -12.56
N HIS A 32 9.42 9.44 -13.08
CA HIS A 32 10.77 9.87 -12.76
C HIS A 32 11.59 9.95 -14.05
N GLU A 33 12.24 11.09 -14.31
CA GLU A 33 13.05 11.30 -15.52
C GLU A 33 12.32 10.93 -16.83
N ASN A 34 11.05 11.33 -16.94
CA ASN A 34 10.16 11.03 -18.08
C ASN A 34 9.89 9.53 -18.31
N ARG A 35 10.16 8.68 -17.33
CA ARG A 35 9.84 7.25 -17.35
C ARG A 35 8.92 6.90 -16.19
N ARG A 36 8.05 5.91 -16.40
CA ARG A 36 7.25 5.37 -15.31
C ARG A 36 8.07 4.29 -14.61
N VAL A 37 8.37 4.51 -13.35
CA VAL A 37 9.22 3.62 -12.55
C VAL A 37 8.50 3.26 -11.26
N ARG A 38 8.96 2.21 -10.59
CA ARG A 38 8.56 1.90 -9.22
C ARG A 38 9.79 1.70 -8.35
N LEU A 39 9.60 1.87 -7.04
CA LEU A 39 10.66 1.59 -6.08
C LEU A 39 10.89 0.07 -6.02
N ALA A 40 12.12 -0.34 -6.31
CA ALA A 40 12.54 -1.73 -6.27
C ALA A 40 12.92 -2.12 -4.83
N GLN A 41 12.74 -3.41 -4.50
CA GLN A 41 13.22 -4.01 -3.25
C GLN A 41 12.70 -3.33 -1.97
N LEU A 42 11.51 -2.71 -2.02
CA LEU A 42 10.87 -2.18 -0.82
C LEU A 42 10.43 -3.32 0.11
N PRO A 43 10.60 -3.16 1.44
CA PRO A 43 10.01 -4.09 2.40
C PRO A 43 8.49 -4.05 2.32
N SER A 44 7.82 -5.15 2.64
CA SER A 44 6.35 -5.22 2.61
C SER A 44 5.72 -4.51 3.81
N MET A 45 6.39 -4.54 4.97
CA MET A 45 6.00 -3.79 6.16
C MET A 45 7.19 -3.15 6.83
N VAL A 46 6.93 -2.04 7.52
CA VAL A 46 7.92 -1.32 8.32
C VAL A 46 7.31 -0.86 9.63
N SER A 47 8.11 -0.84 10.68
CA SER A 47 7.75 -0.22 11.95
C SER A 47 8.74 0.89 12.22
N ILE A 48 8.26 2.12 12.41
CA ILE A 48 9.12 3.31 12.48
C ILE A 48 8.88 4.04 13.80
N SER A 49 9.97 4.48 14.42
CA SER A 49 9.94 5.48 15.50
C SER A 49 10.79 6.67 15.06
N THR A 50 10.12 7.74 14.64
CA THR A 50 10.79 8.99 14.22
C THR A 50 11.50 9.66 15.39
N LYS A 51 10.96 9.56 16.62
CA LYS A 51 11.58 10.12 17.83
C LYS A 51 12.91 9.42 18.18
N LYS A 52 12.97 8.11 18.03
CA LYS A 52 14.17 7.31 18.36
C LYS A 52 15.08 7.05 17.16
N MET A 53 14.65 7.44 15.96
CA MET A 53 15.33 7.12 14.70
C MET A 53 15.59 5.61 14.57
N GLU A 54 14.54 4.84 14.85
CA GLU A 54 14.54 3.37 14.82
C GLU A 54 13.59 2.86 13.74
N ILE A 55 13.99 1.81 13.03
CA ILE A 55 13.16 1.12 12.04
C ILE A 55 13.30 -0.40 12.15
N ILE A 56 12.20 -1.11 11.95
CA ILE A 56 12.17 -2.54 11.66
C ILE A 56 11.56 -2.70 10.26
N GLN A 57 12.12 -3.59 9.45
CA GLN A 57 11.70 -3.80 8.06
C GLN A 57 11.47 -5.29 7.85
N TRP A 58 10.29 -5.68 7.37
CA TRP A 58 9.98 -7.06 7.03
C TRP A 58 9.92 -7.21 5.50
N THR A 59 10.54 -8.28 5.02
CA THR A 59 10.35 -8.81 3.67
C THR A 59 8.96 -9.43 3.52
N LYS A 60 8.57 -9.70 2.27
CA LYS A 60 7.27 -10.32 1.98
C LYS A 60 7.16 -11.67 2.70
N GLU A 61 8.22 -12.47 2.66
CA GLU A 61 8.32 -13.78 3.27
C GLU A 61 8.16 -13.69 4.79
N GLU A 62 8.91 -12.80 5.45
CA GLU A 62 8.81 -12.60 6.91
C GLU A 62 7.41 -12.12 7.32
N THR A 63 6.77 -11.26 6.53
CA THR A 63 5.41 -10.80 6.86
C THR A 63 4.35 -11.90 6.83
N THR A 64 4.55 -12.98 6.08
CA THR A 64 3.56 -14.09 6.04
C THR A 64 3.47 -14.86 7.35
N ALA A 65 4.54 -14.86 8.15
CA ALA A 65 4.58 -15.50 9.45
C ALA A 65 4.03 -14.61 10.59
N CYS A 66 3.61 -13.39 10.28
CA CYS A 66 3.32 -12.35 11.25
C CYS A 66 1.86 -11.86 11.14
N HIS A 67 1.10 -11.97 12.23
CA HIS A 67 -0.28 -11.50 12.31
C HIS A 67 -0.36 -10.05 12.79
N PHE A 68 0.03 -9.11 11.93
CA PHE A 68 0.10 -7.67 12.29
C PHE A 68 -1.25 -7.01 12.63
N GLU A 69 -2.36 -7.66 12.31
CA GLU A 69 -3.70 -7.22 12.74
C GLU A 69 -3.91 -7.36 14.25
N LEU A 70 -3.17 -8.28 14.89
CA LEU A 70 -3.32 -8.62 16.31
C LEU A 70 -2.14 -8.12 17.15
N THR A 71 -0.92 -8.12 16.59
CA THR A 71 0.30 -7.78 17.33
C THR A 71 1.27 -6.96 16.48
N SER A 72 2.03 -6.06 17.11
CA SER A 72 3.07 -5.26 16.43
C SER A 72 4.40 -6.00 16.26
N SER A 73 4.51 -7.23 16.76
CA SER A 73 5.69 -8.10 16.65
C SER A 73 5.28 -9.56 16.53
N CYS A 74 6.17 -10.37 15.95
CA CYS A 74 6.03 -11.80 15.70
C CYS A 74 7.36 -12.53 15.95
N ARG A 75 7.35 -13.88 15.86
CA ARG A 75 8.58 -14.68 16.01
C ARG A 75 9.68 -14.28 15.02
N GLU A 76 9.27 -13.96 13.79
CA GLU A 76 10.15 -13.53 12.70
C GLU A 76 10.33 -12.00 12.69
N THR A 77 10.38 -11.33 13.86
CA THR A 77 10.64 -9.88 13.91
C THR A 77 12.13 -9.61 13.66
N PRO A 78 12.49 -8.90 12.57
CA PRO A 78 13.88 -8.59 12.26
C PRO A 78 14.48 -7.62 13.30
N PRO A 79 15.82 -7.50 13.35
CA PRO A 79 16.47 -6.59 14.28
C PRO A 79 16.11 -5.13 14.02
N ILE A 80 16.02 -4.35 15.11
CA ILE A 80 15.85 -2.89 15.04
C ILE A 80 17.11 -2.28 14.44
N ARG A 81 16.96 -1.54 13.34
CA ARG A 81 18.01 -0.71 12.75
C ARG A 81 17.89 0.70 13.32
N LYS A 82 18.98 1.20 13.89
CA LYS A 82 19.11 2.58 14.40
C LYS A 82 19.73 3.45 13.31
N ASN A 83 19.51 4.76 13.39
CA ASN A 83 20.12 5.77 12.50
C ASN A 83 19.86 5.50 11.01
N TRP A 84 18.61 5.21 10.65
CA TRP A 84 18.20 4.87 9.28
C TRP A 84 18.09 6.08 8.33
N GLN A 85 18.82 7.17 8.61
CA GLN A 85 18.78 8.44 7.85
C GLN A 85 19.27 8.27 6.41
N GLU A 86 20.18 7.33 6.17
CA GLU A 86 20.74 7.04 4.85
C GLU A 86 19.88 6.04 4.05
N SER A 87 18.64 5.79 4.47
CA SER A 87 17.75 4.85 3.77
C SER A 87 16.82 5.54 2.79
N CYS A 88 16.46 4.82 1.72
CA CYS A 88 15.42 5.26 0.77
C CYS A 88 14.12 5.66 1.47
N LEU A 89 13.69 4.93 2.51
CA LEU A 89 12.45 5.26 3.22
C LEU A 89 12.55 6.60 3.95
N PHE A 90 13.73 6.96 4.46
CA PHE A 90 13.94 8.24 5.13
C PHE A 90 13.84 9.39 4.13
N GLU A 91 14.45 9.22 2.95
CA GLU A 91 14.33 10.20 1.86
C GLU A 91 12.86 10.40 1.45
N ILE A 92 12.08 9.32 1.31
CA ILE A 92 10.64 9.39 0.99
C ILE A 92 9.85 10.14 2.06
N LEU A 93 10.08 9.83 3.35
CA LEU A 93 9.32 10.41 4.45
C LEU A 93 9.68 11.88 4.72
N THR A 94 10.84 12.33 4.24
CA THR A 94 11.33 13.70 4.40
C THR A 94 11.23 14.53 3.12
N ASP A 95 10.65 13.97 2.05
CA ASP A 95 10.57 14.62 0.74
C ASP A 95 11.95 15.06 0.20
N SER A 96 12.99 14.27 0.50
CA SER A 96 14.36 14.50 0.05
C SER A 96 14.59 13.90 -1.34
N LYS A 97 15.70 14.28 -1.97
CA LYS A 97 16.14 13.65 -3.23
C LYS A 97 16.34 12.15 -3.02
N LEU A 98 15.75 11.33 -3.89
CA LEU A 98 15.74 9.86 -3.81
C LEU A 98 17.09 9.24 -4.26
N THR A 99 18.19 9.57 -3.60
CA THR A 99 19.53 9.09 -3.97
C THR A 99 19.83 7.67 -3.49
N ASN A 100 19.21 7.24 -2.40
CA ASN A 100 19.38 5.92 -1.82
C ASN A 100 18.29 4.92 -2.26
N CYS A 101 17.36 5.37 -3.10
CA CYS A 101 16.31 4.54 -3.66
C CYS A 101 16.73 3.86 -4.95
N ARG A 102 16.54 2.54 -5.00
CA ARG A 102 16.60 1.81 -6.27
C ARG A 102 15.25 1.89 -6.96
N VAL A 103 15.27 2.21 -8.25
CA VAL A 103 14.08 2.21 -9.11
C VAL A 103 14.19 1.12 -10.17
N GLU A 104 13.05 0.61 -10.61
CA GLU A 104 12.92 -0.27 -11.77
C GLU A 104 11.81 0.23 -12.70
N GLU A 105 11.95 -0.05 -13.99
CA GLU A 105 10.98 0.37 -15.00
C GLU A 105 9.64 -0.37 -14.80
N GLU A 106 8.54 0.38 -14.84
CA GLU A 106 7.20 -0.20 -14.78
C GLU A 106 6.67 -0.39 -16.19
N THR A 107 6.54 -1.65 -16.61
CA THR A 107 6.11 -2.01 -17.96
C THR A 107 4.60 -2.07 -18.12
N GLU A 108 3.85 -2.27 -17.02
CA GLU A 108 2.40 -2.26 -17.12
C GLU A 108 1.92 -0.84 -17.44
N PRO A 109 0.91 -0.65 -18.30
CA PRO A 109 0.42 0.69 -18.64
C PRO A 109 -0.37 1.32 -17.49
N ILE A 110 -0.92 0.49 -16.59
CA ILE A 110 -1.89 0.88 -15.57
C ILE A 110 -1.63 0.06 -14.31
N PHE A 111 -1.49 0.75 -13.19
CA PHE A 111 -1.44 0.14 -11.86
C PHE A 111 -2.70 0.52 -11.08
N VAL A 112 -3.38 -0.47 -10.50
CA VAL A 112 -4.55 -0.24 -9.65
C VAL A 112 -4.44 -1.10 -8.40
N GLN A 113 -4.45 -0.47 -7.22
CA GLN A 113 -4.43 -1.17 -5.95
C GLN A 113 -5.45 -0.59 -4.96
N LYS A 114 -6.19 -1.47 -4.28
CA LYS A 114 -7.13 -1.08 -3.22
C LYS A 114 -6.38 -0.79 -1.91
N ILE A 115 -6.69 0.34 -1.29
CA ILE A 115 -6.16 0.80 0.01
C ILE A 115 -7.34 1.24 0.87
N GLY A 116 -7.84 0.34 1.73
CA GLY A 116 -9.07 0.59 2.50
C GLY A 116 -10.27 0.86 1.57
N ASN A 117 -10.88 2.05 1.70
CA ASN A 117 -11.98 2.53 0.85
C ASN A 117 -11.50 3.38 -0.35
N LYS A 118 -10.20 3.41 -0.61
CA LYS A 118 -9.59 4.14 -1.73
C LYS A 118 -8.96 3.17 -2.72
N ARG A 119 -8.71 3.66 -3.92
CA ARG A 119 -7.88 3.00 -4.93
C ARG A 119 -6.71 3.92 -5.28
N ALA A 120 -5.50 3.38 -5.16
CA ALA A 120 -4.32 3.96 -5.78
C ALA A 120 -4.32 3.59 -7.26
N ILE A 121 -4.29 4.60 -8.12
CA ILE A 121 -4.26 4.44 -9.57
C ILE A 121 -3.04 5.19 -10.09
N SER A 122 -2.19 4.48 -10.82
CA SER A 122 -1.07 5.09 -11.54
C SER A 122 -1.17 4.70 -13.02
N THR A 123 -1.00 5.68 -13.90
CA THR A 123 -1.03 5.56 -15.35
C THR A 123 0.16 6.31 -15.94
N GLN A 124 0.54 6.02 -17.19
CA GLN A 124 1.64 6.73 -17.85
C GLN A 124 1.33 8.22 -18.03
N ASN A 125 0.10 8.52 -18.44
CA ASN A 125 -0.38 9.87 -18.69
C ASN A 125 -1.70 10.13 -17.95
N GLN A 126 -2.10 11.39 -17.92
CA GLN A 126 -3.45 11.79 -17.52
C GLN A 126 -4.50 11.06 -18.37
N THR A 127 -5.58 10.58 -17.75
CA THR A 127 -6.62 9.79 -18.42
C THR A 127 -8.00 10.38 -18.14
N ARG A 128 -8.89 10.34 -19.14
CA ARG A 128 -10.28 10.77 -18.97
C ARG A 128 -11.11 9.58 -18.52
N CYS A 129 -12.04 9.87 -17.62
CA CYS A 129 -12.90 8.89 -17.00
C CYS A 129 -14.32 9.42 -16.85
N HIS A 130 -15.28 8.50 -16.85
CA HIS A 130 -16.69 8.75 -16.62
C HIS A 130 -17.17 7.91 -15.46
N ARG A 131 -17.95 8.53 -14.57
CA ARG A 131 -18.67 7.80 -13.51
C ARG A 131 -19.91 7.17 -14.10
N VAL A 132 -20.05 5.86 -13.92
CA VAL A 132 -21.20 5.07 -14.41
C VAL A 132 -22.05 4.66 -13.21
N MET A 133 -23.30 5.12 -13.17
CA MET A 133 -24.29 4.75 -12.14
C MET A 133 -25.04 3.47 -12.53
N GLN A 134 -25.38 2.64 -11.54
CA GLN A 134 -26.02 1.32 -11.75
C GLN A 134 -27.40 1.39 -12.45
N LYS A 135 -28.16 2.49 -12.28
CA LYS A 135 -29.46 2.65 -12.96
C LYS A 135 -29.33 2.69 -14.49
N ASP A 136 -28.19 3.16 -14.98
CA ASP A 136 -27.91 3.35 -16.41
C ASP A 136 -27.37 2.07 -17.09
N GLN A 137 -27.18 0.97 -16.34
CA GLN A 137 -26.78 -0.32 -16.92
C GLN A 137 -27.98 -1.17 -17.36
N THR A 138 -29.15 -0.99 -16.74
CA THR A 138 -30.40 -1.71 -17.10
C THR A 138 -31.28 -0.95 -18.08
N GLN A 139 -31.05 0.35 -18.27
CA GLN A 139 -31.74 1.16 -19.24
C GLN A 139 -30.66 1.80 -20.11
N HIS A 140 -30.75 1.73 -21.44
CA HIS A 140 -29.88 2.45 -22.39
C HIS A 140 -30.13 3.97 -22.31
N ILE A 141 -30.03 4.55 -21.11
CA ILE A 141 -30.27 5.95 -20.82
C ILE A 141 -28.90 6.62 -20.70
N ILE A 142 -28.82 7.74 -21.42
CA ILE A 142 -27.65 8.62 -21.51
C ILE A 142 -27.18 8.95 -20.09
N THR A 143 -25.96 8.50 -19.81
CA THR A 143 -25.27 8.63 -18.53
C THR A 143 -25.24 10.09 -18.12
N THR A 144 -25.46 10.39 -16.84
CA THR A 144 -25.11 11.70 -16.29
C THR A 144 -23.58 11.81 -16.38
N ASN A 145 -23.11 12.43 -17.47
CA ASN A 145 -21.72 12.49 -17.89
C ASN A 145 -20.92 13.41 -16.95
N ASN A 146 -20.64 12.94 -15.74
CA ASN A 146 -19.60 13.53 -14.91
C ASN A 146 -18.26 12.99 -15.44
N GLU A 147 -17.77 13.64 -16.49
CA GLU A 147 -16.40 13.48 -16.96
C GLU A 147 -15.45 13.99 -15.89
N LEU A 148 -14.42 13.19 -15.61
CA LEU A 148 -13.36 13.49 -14.67
C LEU A 148 -12.04 13.16 -15.35
N THR A 149 -11.06 14.02 -15.19
CA THR A 149 -9.71 13.73 -15.66
C THR A 149 -8.82 13.34 -14.48
N LEU A 150 -8.29 12.12 -14.50
CA LEU A 150 -7.38 11.61 -13.48
C LEU A 150 -5.93 11.95 -13.84
N PRO A 151 -5.15 12.57 -12.93
CA PRO A 151 -3.71 12.71 -13.14
C PRO A 151 -3.03 11.34 -13.19
N SER A 152 -1.77 11.31 -13.62
CA SER A 152 -0.99 10.06 -13.76
C SER A 152 -0.84 9.28 -12.46
N ILE A 153 -1.00 9.91 -11.30
CA ILE A 153 -0.98 9.26 -9.99
C ILE A 153 -2.12 9.86 -9.17
N VAL A 154 -3.06 9.02 -8.71
CA VAL A 154 -4.21 9.48 -7.92
C VAL A 154 -4.62 8.46 -6.86
N LEU A 155 -5.03 8.97 -5.70
CA LEU A 155 -5.77 8.21 -4.69
C LEU A 155 -7.26 8.58 -4.82
N LEU A 156 -8.02 7.68 -5.44
CA LEU A 156 -9.44 7.89 -5.66
C LEU A 156 -10.25 7.24 -4.53
N THR A 157 -11.13 8.00 -3.87
CA THR A 157 -12.14 7.43 -2.97
C THR A 157 -13.19 6.72 -3.80
N THR A 158 -13.42 5.42 -3.54
CA THR A 158 -14.48 4.67 -4.23
C THR A 158 -15.80 4.86 -3.53
N ASP A 159 -16.75 5.52 -4.20
CA ASP A 159 -18.15 5.54 -3.78
C ASP A 159 -18.81 4.20 -4.14
N ASN A 160 -19.48 3.56 -3.18
CA ASN A 160 -20.04 2.20 -3.33
C ASN A 160 -21.12 2.07 -4.42
N SER A 161 -21.58 3.19 -5.00
CA SER A 161 -22.67 3.25 -5.97
C SER A 161 -22.21 3.51 -7.41
N THR A 162 -20.93 3.74 -7.67
CA THR A 162 -20.43 4.12 -9.01
C THR A 162 -19.27 3.25 -9.48
N SER A 163 -19.28 2.89 -10.76
CA SER A 163 -18.11 2.35 -11.46
C SER A 163 -17.41 3.47 -12.21
N LEU A 164 -16.13 3.30 -12.52
CA LEU A 164 -15.35 4.29 -13.27
C LEU A 164 -14.92 3.69 -14.61
N SER A 165 -15.37 4.29 -15.71
CA SER A 165 -14.95 3.92 -17.06
C SER A 165 -13.93 4.93 -17.54
N CYS A 166 -12.68 4.53 -17.74
CA CYS A 166 -11.60 5.38 -18.24
C CYS A 166 -11.20 4.96 -19.65
N ASP A 167 -10.48 5.83 -20.36
CA ASP A 167 -10.06 5.60 -21.76
C ASP A 167 -9.40 4.22 -21.99
N HIS A 168 -8.67 3.73 -20.99
CA HIS A 168 -7.87 2.51 -21.12
C HIS A 168 -8.19 1.42 -20.09
N PHE A 169 -9.12 1.66 -19.15
CA PHE A 169 -9.47 0.68 -18.13
C PHE A 169 -10.83 0.95 -17.50
N PHE A 170 -11.39 -0.10 -16.88
CA PHE A 170 -12.66 -0.02 -16.19
C PHE A 170 -12.50 -0.48 -14.74
N LEU A 171 -12.95 0.35 -13.79
CA LEU A 171 -12.99 0.03 -12.37
C LEU A 171 -14.41 -0.32 -11.97
N LEU A 172 -14.64 -1.61 -11.75
CA LEU A 172 -15.88 -2.10 -11.16
C LEU A 172 -16.06 -1.56 -9.74
N ARG A 173 -17.33 -1.32 -9.37
CA ARG A 173 -17.70 -1.03 -7.98
C ARG A 173 -17.12 -2.09 -7.03
N PRO A 174 -16.76 -1.74 -5.79
CA PRO A 174 -16.49 -2.74 -4.77
C PRO A 174 -17.75 -3.57 -4.54
N THR A 175 -17.70 -4.90 -4.74
CA THR A 175 -18.76 -5.78 -4.27
C THR A 175 -18.69 -5.80 -2.75
N SER A 176 -19.75 -5.35 -2.06
CA SER A 176 -19.90 -5.67 -0.65
C SER A 176 -20.05 -7.19 -0.56
N ASN A 177 -19.00 -7.89 -0.10
CA ASN A 177 -19.12 -9.28 0.28
C ASN A 177 -20.01 -9.35 1.53
N ASN A 178 -21.32 -9.37 1.32
CA ASN A 178 -22.24 -9.99 2.25
C ASN A 178 -22.10 -11.49 2.06
N ASN A 179 -21.09 -12.07 2.69
CA ASN A 179 -21.04 -13.50 3.02
C ASN A 179 -20.13 -13.64 4.25
N LYS A 180 -20.66 -13.24 5.41
CA LYS A 180 -20.40 -13.97 6.65
C LYS A 180 -21.48 -15.05 6.72
N GLN A 181 -21.09 -16.30 6.54
CA GLN A 181 -21.77 -17.46 7.10
C GLN A 181 -20.75 -18.14 8.01
#